data_AF-A0A359KIP2-F1
#
_entry.id   AF-A0A359KIP2-F1
#
_cell.length_a   1.000
_cell.length_b   1.000
_cell.length_c   1.000
_cell.angle_alpha   90.00
_cell.angle_beta   90.00
_cell.angle_gamma   90.00
#
_symmetry.space_group_name_H-M   'P 1'
#
loop_
_entity.id
_entity.type
_entity.pdbx_description
1 polymer ?
#
loop_
_entity_poly.entity_id
_entity_poly.type
_entity_poly.pdbx_seq_one_letter_code
_entity_poly.pdbx_strand_id
1 'polypeptide(L)' 'MTAQQTILLTAIFAGASCSLVGVFLVLRRMAMMADAISHAILPGLVAAYVLANGPNLLAGIAGASA' A
#
# COMPACT_ATOMS: atom_id res chain seq x y z
N MET A 1 11.39 -17.91 18.53
CA MET A 1 11.16 -18.81 17.37
C MET A 1 9.86 -18.52 16.60
N THR A 2 9.15 -17.41 16.85
CA THR A 2 7.85 -17.11 16.20
C THR A 2 7.93 -15.93 15.22
N ALA A 3 8.81 -14.94 15.47
CA ALA A 3 8.95 -13.75 14.62
C ALA A 3 9.42 -14.08 13.20
N GLN A 4 10.32 -15.05 13.03
CA GLN A 4 10.81 -15.42 11.70
C GLN A 4 9.71 -16.06 10.84
N GLN A 5 8.80 -16.82 11.45
CA GLN A 5 7.66 -17.41 10.76
C GLN A 5 6.63 -16.36 10.33
N THR A 6 6.36 -15.36 11.17
CA THR A 6 5.43 -14.27 10.81
C THR A 6 6.00 -13.38 9.71
N ILE A 7 7.30 -13.09 9.74
CA ILE A 7 7.97 -12.32 8.67
C ILE A 7 7.91 -13.09 7.34
N LEU A 8 8.19 -14.40 7.35
CA LEU A 8 8.11 -15.22 6.14
C LEU A 8 6.68 -15.31 5.59
N LEU A 9 5.68 -15.56 6.44
CA LEU A 9 4.28 -15.61 6.03
C LEU A 9 3.81 -14.29 5.44
N THR A 10 4.14 -13.17 6.09
CA THR A 10 3.76 -11.83 5.62
C THR A 10 4.47 -11.47 4.31
N ALA A 11 5.76 -11.82 4.15
CA ALA A 11 6.49 -11.62 2.90
C ALA A 11 5.89 -12.41 1.73
N ILE A 12 5.49 -13.67 1.97
CA ILE A 12 4.86 -14.50 0.94
C ILE A 12 3.48 -13.94 0.56
N PHE A 13 2.65 -13.57 1.52
CA PHE A 13 1.32 -13.00 1.27
C PHE A 13 1.39 -11.64 0.58
N ALA A 14 2.29 -10.76 1.02
CA ALA A 14 2.50 -9.44 0.43
C ALA A 14 3.07 -9.56 -0.99
N GLY A 15 4.08 -10.43 -1.19
CA GLY A 15 4.69 -10.69 -2.49
C GLY A 15 3.71 -11.30 -3.49
N ALA A 16 2.88 -12.26 -3.06
CA ALA A 16 1.84 -12.86 -3.90
C ALA A 16 0.80 -11.82 -4.35
N SER A 17 0.32 -10.99 -3.41
CA SER A 17 -0.66 -9.93 -3.70
C SER A 17 -0.09 -8.87 -4.67
N CYS A 18 1.16 -8.44 -4.47
CA CYS A 18 1.79 -7.41 -5.30
C CYS A 18 2.16 -7.93 -6.70
N SER A 19 2.64 -9.17 -6.81
CA SER A 19 3.05 -9.76 -8.10
C SER A 19 1.86 -9.92 -9.05
N LEU A 20 0.68 -10.24 -8.53
CA LEU A 20 -0.54 -10.39 -9.33
C LEU A 20 -0.93 -9.07 -10.00
N VAL A 21 -0.93 -7.97 -9.24
CA VAL A 21 -1.25 -6.63 -9.74
C VAL A 21 -0.15 -6.13 -10.67
N GLY A 22 1.13 -6.33 -10.32
CA GLY A 22 2.27 -5.92 -11.13
C GLY A 22 2.29 -6.56 -12.52
N VAL A 23 2.08 -7.88 -12.61
CA VAL A 23 2.09 -8.58 -13.91
C VAL A 23 0.94 -8.10 -14.79
N PHE A 24 -0.24 -7.85 -14.22
CA PHE A 24 -1.41 -7.36 -14.94
C PHE A 24 -1.19 -5.94 -15.48
N LEU A 25 -0.59 -5.05 -14.68
CA LEU A 25 -0.26 -3.68 -15.10
C LEU A 25 0.79 -3.65 -16.21
N VAL A 26 1.79 -4.54 -16.17
CA VAL A 26 2.83 -4.65 -17.21
C VAL A 26 2.24 -5.16 -18.52
N LEU A 27 1.45 -6.24 -18.49
CA LEU A 27 0.78 -6.81 -19.68
C LEU A 27 -0.15 -5.81 -20.37
N ARG A 28 -0.78 -4.90 -19.61
CA ARG A 28 -1.64 -3.82 -20.12
C ARG A 28 -0.91 -2.56 -20.56
N ARG A 29 0.44 -2.55 -20.59
CA ARG A 29 1.26 -1.35 -20.89
C ARG A 29 0.99 -0.17 -19.94
N MET A 30 0.46 -0.43 -18.75
CA MET A 30 0.14 0.56 -17.72
C MET A 30 1.26 0.66 -16.66
N ALA A 31 2.53 0.58 -17.10
CA ALA A 31 3.67 0.54 -16.18
C ALA A 31 3.82 1.84 -15.34
N MET A 32 3.39 2.98 -15.87
CA MET A 32 3.45 4.28 -15.17
C MET A 32 2.32 4.47 -14.14
N MET A 33 1.31 3.60 -14.12
CA MET A 33 0.18 3.73 -13.17
C MET A 33 0.64 3.49 -11.72
N ALA A 34 1.56 2.56 -11.49
CA ALA A 34 2.09 2.27 -10.15
C ALA A 34 2.80 3.48 -9.51
N ASP A 35 3.49 4.28 -10.34
CA ASP A 35 4.21 5.47 -9.89
C ASP A 35 3.25 6.64 -9.57
N ALA A 36 2.23 6.83 -10.40
CA ALA A 36 1.16 7.82 -10.18
C ALA A 36 0.33 7.51 -8.93
N ILE A 37 0.02 6.24 -8.67
CA ILE A 37 -0.68 5.77 -7.46
C ILE A 37 0.12 6.17 -6.22
N SER A 38 1.44 5.96 -6.22
CA SER A 38 2.30 6.31 -5.08
C SER A 38 2.35 7.83 -4.83
N HIS A 39 2.37 8.63 -5.89
CA HIS A 39 2.33 10.10 -5.79
C HIS A 39 0.98 10.64 -5.31
N ALA A 40 -0.13 9.94 -5.56
CA ALA A 40 -1.45 10.32 -5.06
C ALA A 40 -1.71 9.86 -3.62
N ILE A 41 -1.18 8.70 -3.21
CA ILE A 41 -1.42 8.12 -1.87
C ILE A 41 -0.70 8.91 -0.76
N LEU A 42 0.55 9.32 -0.98
CA LEU A 42 1.34 10.06 0.01
C LEU A 42 0.63 11.33 0.55
N PRO A 43 0.12 12.24 -0.29
CA PRO A 43 -0.61 13.42 0.18
C PRO A 43 -1.96 13.07 0.84
N GLY A 44 -2.66 12.02 0.36
CA GLY A 44 -3.89 11.52 1.00
C GLY A 44 -3.64 11.01 2.42
N LEU A 45 -2.54 10.29 2.63
CA LEU A 45 -2.10 9.80 3.94
C LEU A 45 -1.75 10.95 4.89
N VAL A 46 -1.07 11.99 4.38
CA VAL A 46 -0.72 13.19 5.16
C VAL A 46 -1.97 13.98 5.54
N ALA A 47 -2.92 14.16 4.63
CA ALA A 47 -4.18 14.85 4.90
C ALA A 47 -5.00 14.11 5.99
N ALA A 48 -5.07 12.78 5.89
CA ALA A 48 -5.69 11.94 6.91
C ALA A 48 -5.01 12.05 8.27
N TYR A 49 -3.67 12.06 8.32
CA TYR A 49 -2.91 12.19 9.55
C TYR A 49 -3.19 13.53 10.25
N VAL A 50 -3.25 14.62 9.47
CA VAL A 50 -3.55 15.96 9.99
C VAL A 50 -4.99 16.04 10.52
N LEU A 51 -5.98 15.48 9.82
CA LEU A 51 -7.37 15.47 10.27
C LEU A 51 -7.58 14.64 11.53
N ALA A 52 -6.80 13.58 11.71
CA ALA A 52 -6.94 12.66 12.84
C ALA A 52 -6.28 13.15 14.14
N ASN A 53 -5.52 14.25 14.08
CA ASN A 53 -4.88 14.89 15.23
C ASN A 53 -4.12 13.89 16.15
N GLY A 54 -3.44 12.90 15.54
CA GLY A 54 -2.73 11.82 16.22
C GLY A 54 -2.45 10.62 15.29
N PRO A 55 -1.62 9.64 15.71
CA PRO A 55 -1.29 8.45 14.92
C PRO A 55 -2.47 7.45 14.92
N ASN A 56 -3.57 7.84 14.30
CA ASN A 56 -4.75 6.98 14.16
C ASN A 56 -4.68 6.22 12.84
N LEU A 57 -4.40 4.92 12.93
CA LEU A 57 -4.34 3.98 11.79
C LEU A 57 -5.62 4.04 10.95
N LEU A 58 -6.78 4.26 11.59
CA LEU A 58 -8.09 4.33 10.95
C LEU A 58 -8.25 5.53 10.01
N ALA A 59 -7.64 6.67 10.34
CA ALA A 59 -7.70 7.82 9.47
C ALA A 59 -6.72 7.65 8.29
N GLY A 60 -5.53 7.08 8.55
CA GLY A 60 -4.56 6.77 7.50
C GLY A 60 -5.13 5.84 6.43
N ILE A 61 -5.84 4.77 6.81
CA ILE A 61 -6.52 3.91 5.83
C ILE A 61 -7.63 4.63 5.08
N ALA A 62 -8.38 5.54 5.73
CA ALA A 62 -9.41 6.32 5.07
C ALA A 62 -8.82 7.29 4.04
N GLY A 63 -7.73 7.98 4.37
CA GLY A 63 -7.03 8.89 3.45
C GLY A 63 -6.27 8.21 2.32
N ALA A 64 -5.87 6.95 2.48
CA ALA A 64 -5.28 6.17 1.40
C ALA A 64 -6.33 5.59 0.42
N SER A 65 -7.60 5.52 0.84
CA SER A 65 -8.73 4.98 0.06
C SER A 65 -9.59 6.02 -0.67
N ALA A 66 -9.35 7.31 -0.41
CA ALA A 66 -10.03 8.45 -1.01
C ALA A 66 -9.16 9.09 -2.11
#